data_AF-A0A2U3K8Y6-F1
#
_entry.id   AF-A0A2U3K8Y6-F1
#
_cell.length_a   1.000
_cell.length_b   1.000
_cell.length_c   1.000
_cell.angle_alpha   90.00
_cell.angle_beta   90.00
_cell.angle_gamma   90.00
#
_symmetry.space_group_name_H-M   'P 1'
#
loop_
_entity.id
_entity.type
_entity.pdbx_description
1 polymer ?
#
loop_
_entity_poly.entity_id
_entity_poly.type
_entity_poly.pdbx_seq_one_letter_code
_entity_poly.pdbx_strand_id
1 'polypeptide(L)'
;MRALRYHQHKRDGTVIQAEWITNFSITKLGSLSFYRMAKSRWEIENHGFNDGKNRYGMEHICHHESNSILIVWLLILLALVIERLYPAALSAL
;
A
#
# COMPACT_ATOMS: atom_id res chain seq x y z
N MET A 1 -10.70 4.26 -22.71
CA MET A 1 -9.88 3.42 -21.82
C MET A 1 -8.42 3.62 -22.22
N ARG A 2 -7.50 3.79 -21.27
CA ARG A 2 -6.08 4.08 -21.51
C ARG A 2 -5.21 3.11 -20.70
N ALA A 3 -4.07 2.72 -21.26
CA ALA A 3 -3.04 1.97 -20.56
C ALA A 3 -1.76 2.80 -20.39
N LEU A 4 -1.10 2.67 -19.24
CA LEU A 4 0.25 3.18 -18.97
C LEU A 4 1.17 1.97 -18.86
N ARG A 5 2.18 1.91 -19.74
CA ARG A 5 3.21 0.88 -19.72
C ARG A 5 4.45 1.39 -19.02
N TYR A 6 5.05 0.54 -18.20
CA TYR A 6 6.24 0.83 -17.44
C TYR A 6 7.26 -0.26 -17.64
N HIS A 7 8.47 0.15 -18.03
CA HIS A 7 9.64 -0.73 -18.13
C HIS A 7 10.74 -0.14 -17.28
N GLN A 8 11.28 -0.94 -16.36
CA GLN A 8 12.42 -0.58 -15.54
C GLN A 8 13.53 -1.61 -15.70
N HIS A 9 14.71 -1.13 -16.06
CA HIS A 9 15.93 -1.93 -16.05
C HIS A 9 16.61 -1.75 -14.70
N LYS A 10 16.80 -2.86 -13.98
CA LYS A 10 17.61 -2.89 -12.77
C LYS A 10 19.09 -2.98 -13.11
N ARG A 11 19.95 -2.64 -12.15
CA ARG A 11 21.41 -2.71 -12.29
C ARG A 11 21.92 -4.14 -12.51
N ASP A 12 21.18 -5.14 -12.06
CA ASP A 12 21.47 -6.57 -12.26
C ASP A 12 21.03 -7.09 -13.65
N GLY A 13 20.50 -6.23 -14.53
CA GLY A 13 19.99 -6.59 -15.85
C GLY A 13 18.52 -7.03 -15.87
N THR A 14 17.88 -7.19 -14.71
CA THR A 14 16.46 -7.57 -14.63
C THR A 14 15.57 -6.46 -15.21
N VAL A 15 14.64 -6.84 -16.08
CA VAL A 15 13.63 -5.93 -16.61
C VAL A 15 12.30 -6.16 -15.91
N ILE A 16 11.78 -5.14 -15.21
CA ILE A 16 10.41 -5.14 -14.68
C ILE A 16 9.50 -4.50 -15.72
N GLN A 17 8.45 -5.22 -16.11
CA GLN A 17 7.39 -4.70 -16.97
C GLN A 17 6.06 -4.67 -16.23
N ALA A 18 5.31 -3.58 -16.36
CA ALA A 18 3.97 -3.45 -15.79
C ALA A 18 3.07 -2.62 -16.72
N GLU A 19 1.78 -2.94 -16.72
CA GLU A 19 0.76 -2.17 -17.41
C GLU A 19 -0.37 -1.82 -16.44
N TRP A 20 -0.76 -0.54 -16.41
CA TRP A 20 -1.88 -0.05 -15.61
C TRP A 20 -2.97 0.53 -16.49
N ILE A 21 -4.20 0.10 -16.28
CA ILE A 21 -5.35 0.52 -17.09
C ILE A 21 -6.22 1.49 -16.31
N THR A 22 -6.73 2.52 -17.00
CA THR A 22 -7.62 3.52 -16.39
C THR A 22 -8.69 4.02 -17.37
N ASN A 23 -9.81 4.46 -16.81
CA ASN A 23 -10.86 5.19 -17.49
C ASN A 23 -10.70 6.72 -17.40
N PHE A 24 -9.72 7.23 -16.64
CA PHE A 24 -9.45 8.67 -16.55
C PHE A 24 -8.89 9.23 -17.88
N SER A 25 -9.38 10.42 -18.27
CA SER A 25 -8.81 11.16 -19.41
C SER A 25 -7.43 11.72 -19.07
N ILE A 26 -6.64 12.08 -20.08
CA ILE A 26 -5.31 12.69 -19.88
C ILE A 26 -5.40 14.06 -19.22
N THR A 27 -6.48 14.80 -19.51
CA THR A 27 -6.79 16.10 -18.90
C THR A 27 -7.11 16.00 -17.42
N LYS A 28 -7.74 14.89 -16.97
CA LYS A 28 -8.05 14.67 -15.55
C LYS A 28 -6.87 14.05 -14.80
N LEU A 29 -6.09 13.21 -15.46
CA LEU A 29 -4.98 12.49 -14.86
C LEU A 29 -3.85 12.32 -15.88
N GLY A 30 -2.83 13.16 -15.76
CA GLY A 30 -1.60 13.06 -16.54
C GLY A 30 -0.81 11.80 -16.22
N SER A 31 0.08 11.40 -17.13
CA SER A 31 0.82 10.12 -17.05
C SER A 31 1.71 10.01 -15.81
N LEU A 32 2.37 11.11 -15.39
CA LEU A 32 3.23 11.09 -14.20
C LEU A 32 2.42 10.93 -12.91
N SER A 33 1.30 11.64 -12.78
CA SER A 33 0.40 11.50 -11.64
C SER A 33 -0.25 10.11 -11.62
N PHE A 34 -0.60 9.58 -12.79
CA PHE A 34 -1.10 8.21 -12.90
C PHE A 34 -0.06 7.19 -12.47
N TYR A 35 1.19 7.34 -12.92
CA TYR A 35 2.31 6.49 -12.51
C TYR A 35 2.51 6.52 -10.99
N ARG A 36 2.52 7.72 -10.37
CA ARG A 36 2.67 7.87 -8.91
C ARG A 36 1.55 7.16 -8.15
N MET A 37 0.30 7.33 -8.58
CA MET A 37 -0.85 6.66 -7.98
C MET A 37 -0.81 5.13 -8.18
N ALA A 38 -0.40 4.67 -9.36
CA ALA A 38 -0.25 3.24 -9.64
C ALA A 38 0.86 2.61 -8.79
N LYS A 39 1.98 3.32 -8.62
CA LYS A 39 3.08 2.92 -7.75
C LYS A 39 2.75 3.03 -6.27
N SER A 40 1.93 3.98 -5.82
CA SER A 40 1.56 4.09 -4.40
C SER A 40 0.77 2.88 -3.90
N ARG A 41 0.19 2.06 -4.78
CA ARG A 41 -0.38 0.75 -4.41
C ARG A 41 0.67 -0.17 -3.75
N TRP A 42 1.93 -0.12 -4.21
CA TRP A 42 3.02 -0.88 -3.60
C TRP A 42 3.34 -0.43 -2.18
N GLU A 43 3.12 0.84 -1.86
CA GLU A 43 3.31 1.34 -0.50
C GLU A 43 2.30 0.71 0.47
N ILE A 44 1.09 0.37 0.03
CA ILE A 44 0.11 -0.34 0.86
C ILE A 44 0.63 -1.74 1.25
N GLU A 45 1.26 -2.44 0.29
CA GLU A 45 1.90 -3.74 0.53
C GLU A 45 3.07 -3.62 1.50
N ASN A 46 3.98 -2.69 1.23
CA ASN A 46 5.19 -2.52 2.03
C ASN A 46 4.95 -1.93 3.42
N HIS A 47 4.05 -0.97 3.56
CA HIS A 47 3.84 -0.25 4.83
C HIS A 47 2.57 -0.65 5.57
N GLY A 48 1.60 -1.27 4.90
CA GLY A 48 0.44 -1.85 5.55
C GLY A 48 0.71 -3.29 5.93
N PHE A 49 0.91 -4.14 4.93
CA PHE A 49 0.98 -5.59 5.14
C PHE A 49 2.30 -6.06 5.74
N ASN A 50 3.46 -5.60 5.26
CA ASN A 50 4.74 -6.03 5.84
C ASN A 50 4.93 -5.50 7.27
N ASP A 51 4.52 -4.26 7.56
CA ASP A 51 4.59 -3.71 8.93
C ASP A 51 3.62 -4.45 9.86
N GLY A 52 2.38 -4.70 9.42
CA GLY A 52 1.41 -5.52 10.16
C GLY A 52 1.94 -6.92 10.46
N LYS A 53 2.52 -7.59 9.45
CA LYS A 53 3.11 -8.92 9.59
C LYS A 53 4.29 -8.93 10.54
N ASN A 54 5.34 -8.16 10.23
CA ASN A 54 6.64 -8.29 10.87
C ASN A 54 6.70 -7.61 12.25
N ARG A 55 5.93 -6.53 12.47
CA ARG A 55 6.00 -5.75 13.71
C ARG A 55 4.83 -6.02 14.65
N TYR A 56 3.64 -6.27 14.09
CA TYR A 56 2.43 -6.52 14.88
C TYR A 56 2.02 -7.99 14.94
N GLY A 57 2.80 -8.89 14.32
CA GLY A 57 2.55 -10.32 14.37
C GLY A 57 1.21 -10.73 13.76
N MET A 58 0.77 -10.01 12.71
CA MET A 58 -0.54 -10.22 12.06
C MET A 58 -0.76 -11.66 11.58
N GLU A 59 0.31 -12.43 11.38
CA GLU A 59 0.26 -13.85 10.98
C GLU A 59 0.17 -14.85 12.16
N HIS A 60 0.33 -14.40 13.41
CA HIS A 60 0.44 -15.27 14.59
C HIS A 60 -0.67 -15.01 15.62
N ILE A 61 -1.92 -15.20 15.21
CA ILE A 61 -3.08 -15.04 16.09
C ILE A 61 -3.31 -16.31 16.91
N CYS A 62 -3.25 -16.22 18.24
CA CYS A 62 -3.33 -17.39 19.13
C CYS A 62 -4.71 -18.08 19.14
N HIS A 63 -5.80 -17.31 18.99
CA HIS A 63 -7.17 -17.82 19.01
C HIS A 63 -7.77 -17.87 17.61
N HIS A 64 -8.19 -19.06 17.18
CA HIS A 64 -8.67 -19.34 15.83
C HIS A 64 -10.21 -19.29 15.69
N GLU A 65 -10.89 -18.64 16.63
CA GLU A 65 -12.32 -18.36 16.51
C GLU A 65 -12.51 -17.11 15.63
N SER A 66 -13.50 -17.16 14.73
CA SER A 66 -13.66 -16.19 13.65
C SER A 66 -13.81 -14.74 14.13
N ASN A 67 -14.59 -14.49 15.18
CA ASN A 67 -14.76 -13.15 15.73
C ASN A 67 -13.49 -12.66 16.41
N SER A 68 -12.79 -13.54 17.10
CA SER A 68 -11.52 -13.25 17.77
C SER A 68 -10.44 -12.85 16.77
N ILE A 69 -10.32 -13.58 15.66
CA ILE A 69 -9.45 -13.22 14.53
C ILE A 69 -9.84 -11.85 13.99
N LEU A 70 -11.12 -11.62 13.70
CA LEU A 70 -11.60 -10.34 13.18
C LEU A 70 -11.25 -9.17 14.10
N ILE A 71 -11.48 -9.32 15.41
CA ILE A 71 -11.17 -8.29 16.41
C ILE A 71 -9.67 -8.00 16.43
N VAL A 72 -8.82 -9.04 16.45
CA VAL A 72 -7.36 -8.85 16.45
C VAL A 72 -6.90 -8.13 15.18
N TRP A 73 -7.45 -8.49 14.01
CA TRP A 73 -7.17 -7.80 12.75
C TRP A 73 -7.57 -6.32 12.79
N LEU A 74 -8.77 -6.01 13.31
CA LEU A 74 -9.25 -4.63 13.43
C LEU A 74 -8.39 -3.81 14.40
N LEU A 75 -7.92 -4.39 15.50
CA LEU A 75 -7.02 -3.74 16.46
C LEU A 75 -5.65 -3.44 15.85
N ILE A 76 -5.08 -4.36 15.07
CA ILE A 76 -3.82 -4.12 14.35
C ILE A 76 -3.99 -2.98 13.33
N LEU A 77 -5.08 -2.98 12.56
CA LEU A 77 -5.37 -1.91 11.61
C LEU A 77 -5.55 -0.56 12.30
N LEU A 78 -6.24 -0.53 13.44
CA LEU A 78 -6.39 0.69 14.24
C LEU A 78 -5.04 1.21 14.73
N ALA A 79 -4.18 0.34 15.25
CA ALA A 79 -2.84 0.72 15.71
C ALA A 79 -2.00 1.32 14.58
N LEU A 80 -2.03 0.70 13.38
CA LEU A 80 -1.35 1.23 12.19
C LEU A 80 -1.89 2.62 11.80
N VAL A 81 -3.21 2.82 11.83
CA VAL A 81 -3.81 4.14 11.52
C VAL A 81 -3.37 5.20 12.52
N ILE A 82 -3.42 4.90 13.82
CA ILE A 82 -3.00 5.83 14.88
C ILE A 82 -1.53 6.22 14.70
N GLU A 83 -0.64 5.25 14.45
CA GLU A 83 0.79 5.53 14.26
C GLU A 83 1.06 6.42 13.04
N ARG A 84 0.29 6.30 11.96
CA ARG A 84 0.46 7.16 10.77
C ARG A 84 -0.11 8.56 10.97
N LEU A 85 -1.13 8.72 11.81
CA LEU A 85 -1.74 10.02 12.12
C LEU A 85 -0.93 10.81 13.17
N TYR A 86 -0.25 10.14 14.09
CA TYR A 86 0.45 10.81 15.20
C TYR A 86 1.56 11.79 14.76
N PRO A 87 2.46 11.44 13.83
CA PRO A 87 3.45 12.40 13.29
C PRO A 87 2.80 13.54 12.50
N ALA A 88 1.72 13.27 11.77
CA ALA A 88 1.00 14.26 10.98
C ALA A 88 0.31 15.33 11.86
N ALA A 89 -0.21 14.92 13.02
CA ALA A 89 -0.79 15.81 14.01
C ALA A 89 0.25 16.71 14.69
N LEU A 90 1.46 16.18 14.98
CA LEU A 90 2.55 16.96 15.57
C LEU A 90 3.14 17.99 14.60
N SER A 91 3.16 17.69 13.30
CA SER A 91 3.60 18.65 12.26
C SER A 91 2.59 19.76 11.94
N ALA A 92 1.38 19.71 12.50
CA ALA A 92 0.32 20.68 12.29
C ALA A 92 0.12 21.65 13.47
N LEU A 93 0.98 21.55 14.50
CA LEU A 93 1.06 22.42 15.68
C LEU A 93 2.36 23.24 15.62
#